data_AF-A0A958ADT2-F1
#
_entry.id   AF-A0A958ADT2-F1
#
_cell.length_a   1.000
_cell.length_b   1.000
_cell.length_c   1.000
_cell.angle_alpha   90.00
_cell.angle_beta   90.00
_cell.angle_gamma   90.00
#
_symmetry.space_group_name_H-M   'P 1'
#
loop_
_entity.id
_entity.type
_entity.pdbx_description
1 polymer ?
#
loop_
_entity_poly.entity_id
_entity_poly.type
_entity_poly.pdbx_seq_one_letter_code
_entity_poly.pdbx_strand_id
1 'polypeptide(L)'
;MAATTLSKITKQRRISNAEASKRMGDLGWMPTYVQQAVAYPTDYQLNKIPKDPMRQVLRSYFPMQEEKDNRVYGALDAGLRGDMFRNVEARWVEWM
;
A
#
# COMPACT_ATOMS: atom_id res chain seq x y z
N MET A 1 13.99 -14.63 30.88
CA MET A 1 13.49 -13.88 29.71
C MET A 1 12.20 -13.17 30.11
N ALA A 2 12.15 -11.83 30.08
CA ALA A 2 10.98 -11.09 30.54
C ALA A 2 9.83 -11.20 29.52
N ALA A 3 8.67 -11.67 29.98
CA ALA A 3 7.48 -11.80 29.14
C ALA A 3 7.03 -10.43 28.58
N THR A 4 6.87 -10.36 27.26
CA THR A 4 6.34 -9.19 26.55
C THR A 4 4.84 -9.11 26.76
N THR A 5 4.39 -8.21 27.63
CA THR A 5 2.97 -7.93 27.84
C THR A 5 2.40 -7.12 26.67
N LEU A 6 1.13 -7.32 26.33
CA LEU A 6 0.42 -6.59 25.26
C LEU A 6 0.56 -5.07 25.42
N SER A 7 0.55 -4.59 26.67
CA SER A 7 0.76 -3.19 27.05
C SER A 7 2.15 -2.64 26.69
N LYS A 8 3.19 -3.48 26.64
CA LYS A 8 4.53 -3.09 26.22
C LYS A 8 4.63 -3.00 24.69
N ILE A 9 3.90 -3.86 23.96
CA ILE A 9 3.85 -3.86 22.49
C ILE A 9 3.12 -2.61 21.99
N THR A 10 1.99 -2.25 22.61
CA THR A 10 1.24 -1.04 22.22
C THR A 10 1.95 0.27 22.62
N LYS A 11 2.74 0.25 23.70
CA LYS A 11 3.61 1.37 24.11
C LYS A 11 4.93 1.45 23.35
N GLN A 12 5.28 0.49 22.48
CA GLN A 12 6.49 0.62 21.68
C GLN A 12 6.39 1.86 20.80
N ARG A 13 7.40 2.72 20.93
CA ARG A 13 7.57 3.93 20.12
C ARG A 13 7.48 3.53 18.65
N ARG A 14 6.47 4.04 17.95
CA ARG A 14 6.24 3.75 16.54
C ARG A 14 7.50 4.16 15.77
N ILE A 15 8.12 3.21 15.07
CA ILE A 15 9.15 3.53 14.06
C ILE A 15 8.51 4.39 12.98
N SER A 16 9.27 5.34 12.45
CA SER A 16 8.78 6.18 11.35
C SER A 16 8.57 5.34 10.08
N ASN A 17 7.68 5.77 9.17
CA ASN A 17 7.48 5.05 7.89
C ASN A 17 8.77 4.96 7.08
N ALA A 18 9.62 6.00 7.14
CA ALA A 18 10.92 6.00 6.48
C ALA A 18 11.87 4.94 7.07
N GLU A 19 11.89 4.78 8.39
CA GLU A 19 12.68 3.77 9.06
C GLU A 19 12.14 2.35 8.78
N ALA A 20 10.82 2.17 8.81
CA ALA A 20 10.18 0.91 8.46
C ALA A 20 10.47 0.50 7.01
N SER A 21 10.33 1.42 6.05
CA SER A 21 10.67 1.20 4.64
C SER A 21 12.15 0.84 4.45
N LYS A 22 13.07 1.48 5.20
CA LYS A 22 14.49 1.12 5.19
C LYS A 22 14.71 -0.34 5.63
N ARG A 23 14.10 -0.75 6.74
CA ARG A 23 14.22 -2.12 7.27
C ARG A 23 13.64 -3.18 6.32
N MET A 24 12.63 -2.84 5.50
CA MET A 24 12.10 -3.77 4.49
C MET A 24 13.14 -4.10 3.41
N GLY A 25 14.03 -3.17 3.07
CA GLY A 25 15.14 -3.43 2.14
C GLY A 25 16.11 -4.49 2.67
N ASP A 26 16.30 -4.56 3.98
CA ASP A 26 17.20 -5.51 4.64
C ASP A 26 16.62 -6.94 4.72
N LEU A 27 15.33 -7.13 4.40
CA LEU A 27 14.69 -8.46 4.38
C LEU A 27 15.11 -9.31 3.18
N GLY A 28 15.60 -8.67 2.11
CA GLY A 28 16.08 -9.36 0.93
C GLY A 28 17.44 -10.02 1.19
N TRP A 29 17.52 -11.33 1.05
CA TRP A 29 18.78 -12.08 1.08
C TRP A 29 18.99 -12.87 -0.21
N MET A 30 20.24 -13.02 -0.63
CA MET A 30 20.62 -13.86 -1.79
C MET A 30 21.19 -15.18 -1.29
N PRO A 31 20.47 -16.32 -1.45
CA PRO A 31 20.96 -17.62 -1.02
C PRO A 31 22.15 -18.08 -1.87
N THR A 32 23.24 -18.55 -1.26
CA THR A 32 24.43 -19.06 -1.97
C THR A 32 24.26 -20.47 -2.53
N TYR A 33 23.24 -21.20 -2.05
CA TYR A 33 23.04 -22.63 -2.33
C TYR A 33 22.04 -22.92 -3.46
N VAL A 34 21.45 -21.90 -4.10
CA VAL A 34 20.51 -22.06 -5.20
C VAL A 34 20.84 -21.08 -6.33
N GLN A 35 20.86 -21.58 -7.57
CA GLN A 35 20.92 -20.73 -8.76
C GLN A 35 19.61 -19.92 -8.85
N GLN A 36 19.69 -18.60 -8.85
CA GLN A 36 18.51 -17.73 -8.93
C GLN A 36 17.76 -17.99 -10.24
N ALA A 37 16.56 -18.57 -10.13
CA ALA A 37 15.68 -18.76 -11.29
C ALA A 37 15.11 -17.40 -11.70
N VAL A 38 15.32 -17.01 -12.96
CA VAL A 38 14.70 -15.82 -13.53
C VAL A 38 13.25 -16.17 -13.85
N ALA A 39 12.30 -15.68 -13.06
CA ALA A 39 10.88 -15.98 -13.24
C ALA A 39 10.32 -15.45 -14.59
N TYR A 40 10.89 -14.36 -15.11
CA TYR A 40 10.46 -13.71 -16.35
C TYR A 40 11.68 -13.36 -17.21
N PRO A 41 11.82 -13.93 -18.42
CA PRO A 41 12.96 -13.64 -19.28
C PRO A 41 12.96 -12.15 -19.65
N THR A 42 14.11 -11.50 -19.51
CA THR A 42 14.31 -10.08 -19.80
C THR A 42 15.72 -9.87 -20.30
N ASP A 43 15.87 -8.97 -21.28
CA ASP A 43 17.19 -8.55 -21.79
C ASP A 43 17.87 -7.54 -20.87
N TYR A 44 17.13 -6.99 -19.89
CA TYR A 44 17.61 -5.93 -19.01
C TYR A 44 18.13 -6.46 -17.67
N GLN A 45 19.26 -5.92 -17.21
CA GLN A 45 19.84 -6.21 -15.90
C GLN A 45 19.70 -5.00 -14.96
N LEU A 46 19.10 -5.21 -13.78
CA LEU A 46 18.98 -4.20 -12.74
C LEU A 46 20.23 -4.25 -11.84
N ASN A 47 21.22 -3.40 -12.14
CA ASN A 47 22.50 -3.36 -11.40
C ASN A 47 22.38 -2.86 -9.95
N LYS A 48 21.27 -2.18 -9.62
CA LYS A 48 21.03 -1.61 -8.29
C LYS A 48 19.57 -1.81 -7.91
N ILE A 49 19.32 -2.12 -6.64
CA ILE A 49 17.97 -2.16 -6.08
C ILE A 49 17.33 -0.77 -6.23
N PRO A 50 16.24 -0.62 -7.01
CA PRO A 50 15.56 0.65 -7.16
C PRO A 50 15.04 1.16 -5.81
N LYS A 51 15.11 2.47 -5.59
CA LYS A 51 14.52 3.09 -4.40
C LYS A 51 13.04 3.32 -4.65
N ASP A 52 12.19 2.82 -3.75
CA ASP A 52 10.76 3.15 -3.76
C ASP A 52 10.55 4.65 -3.45
N PRO A 53 9.96 5.44 -4.36
CA PRO A 53 9.69 6.86 -4.14
C PRO A 53 8.59 7.11 -3.10
N MET A 54 7.63 6.18 -2.95
CA MET A 54 6.44 6.40 -2.12
C MET A 54 6.67 6.01 -0.66
N ARG A 55 7.63 5.10 -0.39
CA ARG A 55 7.99 4.60 0.95
C ARG A 55 6.78 4.11 1.74
N GLN A 56 5.87 3.44 1.03
CA GLN A 56 4.63 2.97 1.63
C GLN A 56 4.89 1.67 2.39
N VAL A 57 4.41 1.62 3.62
CA VAL A 57 4.42 0.41 4.45
C VAL A 57 2.98 -0.01 4.65
N LEU A 58 2.70 -1.32 4.73
CA LEU A 58 1.33 -1.84 4.90
C LEU A 58 0.54 -1.12 6.00
N ARG A 59 1.21 -0.84 7.12
CA ARG A 59 0.65 -0.10 8.26
C ARG A 59 0.20 1.32 7.93
N SER A 60 0.89 2.00 7.01
CA SER A 60 0.49 3.35 6.56
C SER A 60 -0.47 3.28 5.37
N TYR A 61 -0.34 2.26 4.54
CA TYR A 61 -1.15 2.09 3.34
C TYR A 61 -2.61 1.79 3.69
N PHE A 62 -2.88 0.81 4.55
CA PHE A 62 -4.27 0.40 4.84
C PHE A 62 -5.14 1.51 5.42
N PRO A 63 -4.74 2.24 6.49
CA PRO A 63 -5.59 3.30 7.03
C PRO A 63 -5.80 4.46 6.05
N MET A 64 -4.80 4.75 5.22
CA MET A 64 -4.90 5.79 4.20
C MET A 64 -5.88 5.40 3.09
N GLN A 65 -5.88 4.14 2.64
CA GLN A 65 -6.83 3.68 1.62
C GLN A 65 -8.23 3.50 2.20
N GLU A 66 -8.34 2.98 3.41
CA GLU A 66 -9.62 2.86 4.12
C GLU A 66 -10.32 4.22 4.26
N GLU A 67 -9.59 5.28 4.60
CA GLU A 67 -10.15 6.63 4.67
C GLU A 67 -10.64 7.16 3.32
N LYS A 68 -9.91 6.85 2.23
CA LYS A 68 -10.34 7.22 0.87
C LYS A 68 -11.60 6.46 0.49
N ASP A 69 -11.64 5.17 0.74
CA ASP A 69 -12.78 4.30 0.43
C ASP A 69 -14.02 4.76 1.21
N ASN A 70 -13.90 5.01 2.51
CA ASN A 70 -15.01 5.50 3.33
C ASN A 70 -15.61 6.81 2.78
N ARG A 71 -14.77 7.74 2.32
CA ARG A 71 -15.23 9.00 1.73
C ARG A 71 -15.88 8.80 0.37
N VAL A 72 -15.27 7.97 -0.49
CA VAL A 72 -15.78 7.69 -1.84
C VAL A 72 -17.13 7.00 -1.75
N TYR A 73 -17.23 5.91 -1.00
CA TYR A 73 -18.49 5.17 -0.86
C TYR A 73 -19.56 5.96 -0.12
N GLY A 74 -19.19 6.77 0.88
CA GLY A 74 -20.12 7.69 1.53
C GLY A 74 -20.68 8.74 0.56
N ALA A 75 -19.84 9.31 -0.30
CA ALA A 75 -20.28 10.27 -1.31
C ALA A 75 -21.14 9.61 -2.40
N LEU A 76 -20.80 8.39 -2.83
CA LEU A 76 -21.58 7.63 -3.82
C LEU A 76 -22.99 7.31 -3.28
N ASP A 77 -23.07 6.83 -2.03
CA ASP A 77 -24.34 6.54 -1.37
C ASP A 77 -25.20 7.82 -1.19
N ALA A 78 -24.60 8.94 -0.82
CA ALA A 78 -25.29 10.23 -0.79
C ALA A 78 -25.77 10.68 -2.19
N GLY A 79 -24.95 10.49 -3.23
CA GLY A 79 -25.29 10.86 -4.60
C GLY A 79 -26.43 10.02 -5.18
N LEU A 80 -26.48 8.73 -4.83
CA LEU A 80 -27.58 7.82 -5.21
C LEU A 80 -28.89 8.25 -4.54
N ARG A 81 -28.87 8.57 -3.24
CA ARG A 81 -30.07 9.07 -2.54
C ARG A 81 -30.56 10.40 -3.08
N GLY A 82 -29.65 11.25 -3.55
CA GLY A 82 -29.97 12.54 -4.16
C GLY A 82 -30.41 12.48 -5.62
N ASP A 83 -30.58 11.29 -6.19
CA ASP A 83 -30.85 11.09 -7.63
C ASP A 83 -29.88 11.89 -8.53
N MET A 84 -28.64 12.11 -8.09
CA MET A 84 -27.71 13.05 -8.76
C MET A 84 -27.37 12.62 -10.20
N PHE A 85 -27.47 11.33 -10.50
CA PHE A 85 -27.28 10.77 -11.84
C PHE A 85 -28.30 11.29 -12.86
N ARG A 86 -29.47 11.79 -12.44
CA ARG A 86 -30.48 12.36 -13.34
C ARG A 86 -30.10 13.74 -13.87
N ASN A 87 -29.17 14.42 -13.20
CA ASN A 87 -28.70 15.76 -13.61
C ASN A 87 -27.49 15.70 -14.56
N VAL A 88 -27.05 14.50 -14.94
CA VAL A 88 -25.89 14.30 -15.81
C VAL A 88 -26.33 14.36 -17.28
N GLU A 89 -25.49 14.92 -18.14
CA GLU A 89 -25.75 14.99 -19.58
C GLU A 89 -25.71 13.59 -20.20
N ALA A 90 -26.66 13.28 -21.08
CA ALA A 90 -26.87 11.93 -21.59
C ALA A 90 -25.63 11.37 -22.32
N ARG A 91 -24.94 12.16 -23.14
CA ARG A 91 -23.72 11.71 -23.82
C ARG A 91 -22.57 11.41 -22.84
N TRP A 92 -22.49 12.10 -21.71
CA TRP A 92 -21.55 11.76 -20.64
C TRP A 92 -21.88 10.41 -19.99
N VAL A 93 -23.17 10.10 -19.80
CA VAL A 93 -23.61 8.79 -19.30
C VAL A 93 -23.25 7.67 -20.28
N GLU A 94 -23.43 7.88 -21.59
CA GLU A 94 -23.05 6.90 -22.61
C GLU A 94 -21.53 6.66 -22.72
N TRP A 95 -20.70 7.52 -22.11
CA TRP A 95 -19.23 7.40 -22.17
C TRP A 95 -18.61 6.69 -20.96
N MET A 96 -19.28 6.71 -19.80
CA MET A 96 -18.82 6.04 -18.56
C MET A 96 -19.17 4.56 -18.53
#